data_AF-A0AAU5LNP5-F1
#
_entry.id   AF-A0AAU5LNP5-F1
#
_cell.length_a   1.000
_cell.length_b   1.000
_cell.length_c   1.000
_cell.angle_alpha   90.00
_cell.angle_beta   90.00
_cell.angle_gamma   90.00
#
_symmetry.space_group_name_H-M   'P 1'
#
loop_
_entity.id
_entity.type
_entity.pdbx_description
1 polymer ?
#
loop_
_entity_poly.entity_id
_entity_poly.type
_entity_poly.pdbx_seq_one_letter_code
_entity_poly.pdbx_strand_id
1 'polypeptide(L)' 'MEPLQVAEALSRLTPDHRTVVVRAYYLGQSVAELAEALNVPRDTVRSRLHYGLHALRIALQDEGPK' A
#
# COMPACT_ATOMS: atom_id res chain seq x y z
N MET A 1 -12.32 10.86 6.15
CA MET A 1 -11.96 10.53 4.76
C MET A 1 -13.11 9.72 4.21
N GLU A 2 -13.70 10.18 3.12
CA GLU A 2 -14.74 9.41 2.44
C GLU A 2 -14.11 8.12 1.87
N PRO A 3 -14.77 6.95 1.95
CA PRO A 3 -14.23 5.69 1.45
C PRO A 3 -13.75 5.75 -0.01
N LEU A 4 -14.39 6.60 -0.82
CA LEU A 4 -14.04 6.83 -2.22
C LEU A 4 -12.64 7.47 -2.39
N GLN A 5 -12.25 8.40 -1.51
CA GLN A 5 -10.95 9.08 -1.57
C GLN A 5 -9.79 8.10 -1.31
N VAL A 6 -9.96 7.18 -0.37
CA VAL A 6 -8.92 6.18 -0.08
C VAL A 6 -8.78 5.19 -1.23
N ALA A 7 -9.89 4.78 -1.85
CA ALA A 7 -9.87 3.91 -3.03
C ALA A 7 -9.18 4.60 -4.22
N GLU A 8 -9.45 5.89 -4.45
CA GLU A 8 -8.80 6.67 -5.50
C GLU A 8 -7.30 6.81 -5.25
N ALA A 9 -6.89 7.19 -4.04
CA ALA A 9 -5.48 7.31 -3.69
C ALA A 9 -4.73 5.97 -3.81
N LEU A 10 -5.34 4.84 -3.41
CA LEU A 10 -4.77 3.51 -3.61
C LEU A 10 -4.62 3.15 -5.09
N SER A 11 -5.53 3.61 -5.95
CA SER A 11 -5.45 3.36 -7.40
C SER A 11 -4.21 4.01 -8.05
N ARG A 12 -3.71 5.11 -7.46
CA ARG A 12 -2.51 5.83 -7.92
C ARG A 12 -1.18 5.15 -7.55
N LEU A 13 -1.19 4.14 -6.68
CA LEU A 13 -0.01 3.33 -6.38
C LEU A 13 0.29 2.36 -7.52
N THR A 14 1.57 2.00 -7.67
CA THR A 14 1.95 0.86 -8.52
C THR A 14 1.28 -0.43 -8.03
N PRO A 15 1.05 -1.42 -8.91
CA PRO A 15 0.41 -2.68 -8.53
C PRO A 15 1.11 -3.38 -7.36
N ASP A 16 2.44 -3.38 -7.34
CA ASP A 16 3.25 -3.99 -6.29
C ASP A 16 3.07 -3.30 -4.93
N HIS A 17 3.13 -1.97 -4.90
CA HIS A 17 2.93 -1.19 -3.68
C HIS A 17 1.49 -1.33 -3.17
N ARG A 18 0.51 -1.19 -4.07
CA ARG A 18 -0.91 -1.35 -3.73
C ARG A 18 -1.18 -2.74 -3.15
N THR A 19 -0.63 -3.79 -3.75
CA THR A 19 -0.83 -5.17 -3.29
C THR A 19 -0.36 -5.36 -1.86
N VAL A 20 0.87 -4.94 -1.53
CA VAL A 20 1.38 -5.12 -0.17
C VAL A 20 0.65 -4.24 0.84
N VAL A 21 0.29 -3.00 0.48
CA VAL A 21 -0.45 -2.08 1.36
C VAL A 21 -1.84 -2.64 1.65
N VAL A 22 -2.58 -3.07 0.62
CA VAL A 22 -3.94 -3.61 0.78
C VAL A 22 -3.90 -4.88 1.63
N ARG A 23 -3.03 -5.83 1.29
CA ARG A 23 -2.99 -7.11 2.00
C ARG A 23 -2.51 -6.97 3.45
N ALA A 24 -1.59 -6.07 3.73
CA ALA A 24 -1.13 -5.83 5.10
C ALA A 24 -2.18 -5.13 5.97
N TYR A 25 -2.81 -4.06 5.45
CA TYR A 25 -3.68 -3.19 6.26
C TYR A 25 -5.17 -3.55 6.20
N TYR A 26 -5.65 -4.12 5.09
CA TYR A 26 -7.05 -4.52 4.94
C TYR A 26 -7.28 -6.00 5.17
N LEU A 27 -6.31 -6.85 4.83
CA LEU A 27 -6.40 -8.30 5.05
C LEU A 27 -5.60 -8.77 6.29
N GLY A 28 -4.90 -7.87 6.97
CA GLY A 28 -4.18 -8.16 8.20
C GLY A 28 -2.98 -9.10 8.04
N GLN A 29 -2.46 -9.28 6.82
CA GLN A 29 -1.35 -10.20 6.58
C GLN A 29 -0.03 -9.63 7.06
N SER A 30 0.76 -10.47 7.72
CA SER A 30 2.12 -10.15 8.15
C SER A 30 3.09 -10.07 6.97
N VAL A 31 4.25 -9.46 7.21
CA VAL A 31 5.37 -9.41 6.24
C VAL A 31 5.82 -10.82 5.82
N ALA A 32 5.77 -11.80 6.73
CA ALA A 32 6.16 -13.17 6.43
C ALA A 32 5.18 -13.84 5.47
N GLU A 33 3.88 -13.78 5.77
CA GLU A 33 2.83 -14.34 4.91
C GLU A 33 2.82 -13.68 3.52
N LEU A 34 3.10 -12.37 3.46
CA LEU A 34 3.21 -11.66 2.18
C LEU A 34 4.44 -12.08 1.38
N ALA A 35 5.59 -12.24 2.04
CA ALA A 35 6.82 -12.68 1.38
C ALA A 35 6.65 -14.06 0.75
N GLU A 36 6.02 -14.98 1.49
CA GLU A 36 5.69 -16.33 1.02
C GLU A 36 4.67 -16.29 -0.12
N ALA A 37 3.54 -15.61 0.06
CA ALA A 37 2.47 -15.58 -0.93
C ALA A 37 2.85 -14.86 -2.24
N LEU A 38 3.79 -13.91 -2.19
CA LEU A 38 4.27 -13.17 -3.36
C LEU A 38 5.58 -13.72 -3.92
N ASN A 39 6.16 -14.75 -3.28
CA ASN A 39 7.45 -15.35 -3.62
C ASN A 39 8.57 -14.29 -3.76
N VAL A 40 8.72 -13.43 -2.76
CA VAL A 40 9.77 -12.40 -2.70
C VAL A 40 10.42 -12.34 -1.32
N PRO A 41 11.65 -11.81 -1.19
CA PRO A 41 12.27 -11.59 0.11
C PRO A 41 11.42 -10.71 1.04
N ARG A 42 11.49 -10.96 2.35
CA ARG A 42 10.83 -10.13 3.37
C ARG A 42 11.24 -8.66 3.27
N ASP A 43 12.49 -8.38 2.93
CA ASP A 43 12.99 -7.02 2.74
C ASP A 43 12.36 -6.32 1.53
N THR A 44 12.02 -7.07 0.47
CA THR A 44 11.24 -6.54 -0.66
C THR A 44 9.83 -6.18 -0.23
N VAL A 45 9.20 -6.96 0.65
CA VAL A 45 7.89 -6.60 1.20
C VAL A 45 8.00 -5.33 2.06
N ARG A 46 9.02 -5.24 2.92
CA ARG A 46 9.26 -4.06 3.76
C ARG A 46 9.49 -2.80 2.93
N SER A 47 10.32 -2.87 1.89
CA SER A 47 10.60 -1.72 1.02
C SER A 47 9.36 -1.33 0.22
N ARG A 48 8.62 -2.28 -0.34
CA ARG A 48 7.34 -2.01 -1.03
C ARG A 48 6.30 -1.38 -0.09
N LEU A 49 6.22 -1.82 1.17
CA LEU A 49 5.35 -1.19 2.18
C LEU A 49 5.81 0.25 2.49
N HIS A 50 7.10 0.45 2.69
CA HIS A 50 7.65 1.78 2.96
C HIS A 50 7.34 2.77 1.82
N TYR A 51 7.68 2.42 0.58
CA TYR A 51 7.42 3.28 -0.57
C TYR A 51 5.93 3.38 -0.91
N GLY A 52 5.17 2.32 -0.72
CA GLY A 52 3.72 2.31 -0.92
C GLY A 52 3.00 3.25 0.05
N LEU A 53 3.32 3.20 1.33
CA LEU A 53 2.73 4.10 2.34
C LEU A 53 3.16 5.56 2.12
N HIS A 54 4.41 5.79 1.72
CA HIS A 54 4.86 7.12 1.35
C HIS A 54 4.08 7.69 0.15
N ALA A 55 3.94 6.90 -0.92
CA ALA A 55 3.16 7.29 -2.10
C ALA A 55 1.68 7.51 -1.78
N LEU A 56 1.09 6.66 -0.93
CA LEU A 56 -0.29 6.79 -0.49
C LEU A 56 -0.51 8.08 0.29
N ARG A 57 0.44 8.45 1.17
CA ARG A 57 0.39 9.72 1.90
C ARG A 57 0.38 10.91 0.95
N ILE A 58 1.23 10.90 -0.08
CA ILE A 58 1.28 11.98 -1.09
C ILE A 58 -0.04 12.04 -1.84
N ALA A 59 -0.55 10.91 -2.33
CA ALA A 59 -1.81 10.85 -3.08
C ALA A 59 -3.00 11.40 -2.26
N LEU A 60 -3.07 11.11 -0.97
CA LEU A 60 -4.10 11.63 -0.06
C LEU A 60 -3.94 13.11 0.25
N GLN A 61 -2.71 13.65 0.22
CA GLN A 61 -2.45 15.07 0.41
C GLN A 61 -2.83 15.90 -0.82
N ASP A 62 -2.62 15.36 -2.02
CA ASP A 62 -3.05 15.99 -3.29
C ASP A 62 -4.57 16.07 -3.44
N GLU A 63 -5.33 15.25 -2.70
CA GLU A 63 -6.80 15.25 -2.63
C GLU A 63 -7.36 16.00 -1.41
N GLY A 64 -6.51 16.61 -0.58
CA GLY A 64 -6.92 17.51 0.49
C GLY A 64 -7.44 18.85 -0.06
N PRO A 65 -8.31 19.57 0.65
CA PRO A 65 -8.69 20.91 0.23
C PRO A 65 -7.43 21.78 0.13
N LYS A 66 -7.22 22.41 -1.04
CA LYS A 66 -6.29 23.53 -1.17
C LYS A 66 -6.75 24.71 -0.31
#